data_AF-A0A948REV8-F1
#
_entry.id   AF-A0A948REV8-F1
#
_cell.length_a   1.000
_cell.length_b   1.000
_cell.length_c   1.000
_cell.angle_alpha   90.00
_cell.angle_beta   90.00
_cell.angle_gamma   90.00
#
_symmetry.space_group_name_H-M   'P 1'
#
loop_
_entity.id
_entity.type
_entity.pdbx_description
1 polymer ?
#
loop_
_entity_poly.entity_id
_entity_poly.type
_entity_poly.pdbx_seq_one_letter_code
_entity_poly.pdbx_strand_id
1 'polypeptide(L)'
;MRIGFLAARLKGTDGVSLEVGKWARVLRGLGHDAFFCAGELGGYASGGRLIPELHFRHPAIQSVNQRAFVEKNPADRENLLHTIESLAVYPQREKWRKLQRNGMKQDFSWRRSARAYADLYSQLMQ
;
A
#
# COMPACT_ATOMS: atom_id res chain seq x y z
N MET A 1 -3.61 18.63 2.74
CA MET A 1 -4.59 17.52 2.86
C MET A 1 -4.01 16.41 3.72
N ARG A 2 -4.83 15.46 4.20
CA ARG A 2 -4.37 14.26 4.91
C ARG A 2 -4.24 13.08 3.93
N ILE A 3 -3.03 12.54 3.78
CA ILE A 3 -2.69 11.49 2.81
C ILE A 3 -2.18 10.27 3.56
N GLY A 4 -2.75 9.11 3.29
CA GLY A 4 -2.35 7.84 3.92
C GLY A 4 -1.58 6.94 2.95
N PHE A 5 -0.44 6.43 3.39
CA PHE A 5 0.30 5.37 2.72
C PHE A 5 0.04 4.03 3.41
N LEU A 6 -0.42 3.04 2.64
CA LEU A 6 -0.67 1.68 3.11
C LEU A 6 0.22 0.71 2.33
N ALA A 7 1.02 -0.09 3.03
CA ALA A 7 1.89 -1.08 2.40
C ALA A 7 2.13 -2.27 3.34
N ALA A 8 2.60 -3.41 2.81
CA ALA A 8 2.98 -4.55 3.64
C ALA A 8 4.16 -4.22 4.59
N ARG A 9 5.08 -3.37 4.12
CA ARG A 9 6.27 -2.90 4.84
C ARG A 9 6.64 -1.48 4.37
N LEU A 10 7.04 -0.63 5.30
CA LEU A 10 7.63 0.70 5.08
C LEU A 10 8.88 0.85 5.95
N LYS A 11 9.89 0.03 5.66
CA LYS A 11 11.16 -0.04 6.39
C LYS A 11 12.25 -0.61 5.50
N GLY A 12 13.44 -0.02 5.61
CA GLY A 12 14.64 -0.46 4.91
C GLY A 12 14.80 0.21 3.54
N THR A 13 15.53 -0.46 2.65
CA THR A 13 15.99 0.09 1.36
C THR A 13 15.32 -0.58 0.15
N ASP A 14 14.20 -1.27 0.35
CA ASP A 14 13.43 -1.78 -0.79
C ASP A 14 12.76 -0.66 -1.59
N GLY A 15 12.45 -0.95 -2.85
CA GLY A 15 11.88 0.03 -3.77
C GLY A 15 10.63 0.73 -3.25
N VAL A 16 9.69 0.00 -2.66
CA VAL A 16 8.43 0.59 -2.14
C VAL A 16 8.73 1.51 -0.96
N SER A 17 9.55 1.06 -0.01
CA SER A 17 9.96 1.86 1.14
C SER A 17 10.65 3.15 0.72
N LEU A 18 11.53 3.12 -0.29
CA LEU A 18 12.22 4.31 -0.79
C LEU A 18 11.29 5.26 -1.56
N GLU A 19 10.43 4.74 -2.43
CA GLU A 19 9.48 5.55 -3.20
C GLU A 19 8.48 6.26 -2.29
N VAL A 20 7.90 5.55 -1.31
CA VAL A 20 6.98 6.16 -0.33
C VAL A 20 7.69 7.24 0.49
N GLY A 21 8.96 7.03 0.85
CA GLY A 21 9.77 8.03 1.55
C GLY A 21 9.97 9.31 0.73
N LYS A 22 10.26 9.18 -0.57
CA LYS A 22 10.38 10.32 -1.50
C LYS A 22 9.06 11.08 -1.62
N TRP A 23 7.95 10.38 -1.85
CA TRP A 23 6.63 10.99 -1.97
C TRP A 23 6.20 11.68 -0.67
N ALA A 24 6.40 11.04 0.48
CA ALA A 24 6.08 11.65 1.77
C ALA A 24 6.88 12.95 1.99
N ARG A 25 8.15 13.00 1.58
CA ARG A 25 8.96 14.22 1.63
C ARG A 25 8.39 15.32 0.75
N VAL A 26 8.09 15.03 -0.52
CA VAL A 26 7.52 16.00 -1.47
C VAL A 26 6.18 16.53 -0.98
N LEU A 27 5.26 15.64 -0.59
CA LEU A 27 3.90 16.03 -0.16
C LEU A 27 3.92 16.88 1.11
N ARG A 28 4.82 16.57 2.06
CA ARG A 28 5.02 17.41 3.25
C ARG A 28 5.57 18.79 2.89
N GLY A 29 6.52 18.86 1.94
CA GLY A 29 7.01 20.12 1.39
C GLY A 29 5.91 20.98 0.75
N LEU A 30 4.89 20.34 0.18
CA LEU A 30 3.69 20.99 -0.38
C LEU A 30 2.60 21.30 0.68
N GLY A 31 2.90 21.20 1.98
CA GLY A 31 1.96 21.51 3.06
C GLY A 31 0.87 20.45 3.29
N HIS A 32 1.14 19.19 2.96
CA HIS A 32 0.24 18.07 3.25
C HIS A 32 0.74 17.21 4.41
N ASP A 33 -0.20 16.61 5.14
CA ASP A 33 0.10 15.65 6.20
C ASP A 33 0.18 14.24 5.59
N ALA A 34 1.28 13.54 5.87
CA ALA A 34 1.50 12.15 5.46
C ALA A 34 1.44 11.21 6.66
N PHE A 35 0.53 10.23 6.58
CA PHE A 35 0.31 9.17 7.56
C PHE A 35 0.70 7.81 6.98
N PHE A 36 1.15 6.90 7.82
CA PHE A 36 1.63 5.58 7.40
C PHE A 36 0.89 4.47 8.11
N CYS A 37 0.64 3.38 7.40
CA CYS A 37 0.09 2.15 7.94
C CYS A 37 0.78 0.95 7.27
N ALA A 38 1.44 0.08 8.04
CA ALA A 38 2.12 -1.07 7.50
C ALA A 38 2.30 -2.21 8.51
N GLY A 39 2.68 -3.39 8.02
CA GLY A 39 3.03 -4.55 8.87
C GLY A 39 4.44 -4.50 9.44
N GLU A 40 5.27 -3.62 8.92
CA GLU A 40 6.55 -3.27 9.51
C GLU A 40 6.86 -1.80 9.17
N LEU A 41 7.26 -1.02 10.18
CA LEU A 41 7.53 0.41 10.07
C LEU A 41 8.97 0.72 10.51
N GLY A 42 9.58 1.72 9.89
CA GLY A 42 10.84 2.28 10.36
C GLY A 42 11.23 3.57 9.64
N GLY A 43 12.28 4.22 10.15
CA GLY A 43 12.75 5.50 9.62
C GLY A 43 11.65 6.57 9.58
N TYR A 44 11.38 7.10 8.39
CA TYR A 44 10.37 8.15 8.17
C TYR A 44 8.93 7.72 8.52
N ALA A 45 8.67 6.40 8.60
CA ALA A 45 7.35 5.83 8.87
C ALA A 45 7.17 5.37 10.33
N SER A 46 8.17 5.55 11.20
CA SER A 46 8.16 4.97 12.57
C SER A 46 6.97 5.39 13.44
N GLY A 47 6.41 6.59 13.22
CA GLY A 47 5.21 7.07 13.92
C GLY A 47 3.87 6.64 13.30
N GLY A 48 3.89 5.70 12.35
CA GLY A 48 2.70 5.20 11.67
C GLY A 48 1.90 4.19 12.50
N ARG A 49 0.76 3.76 11.94
CA ARG A 49 -0.04 2.67 12.48
C ARG A 49 0.57 1.32 12.08
N LEU A 50 1.06 0.57 13.06
CA LEU A 50 1.50 -0.82 12.84
C LEU A 50 0.29 -1.76 12.81
N ILE A 51 0.21 -2.62 11.78
CA ILE A 51 -0.75 -3.72 11.67
C ILE A 51 0.04 -4.96 11.22
N PRO A 52 0.59 -5.77 12.16
CA PRO A 52 1.50 -6.88 11.86
C PRO A 52 0.98 -7.85 10.79
N GLU A 53 -0.33 -8.04 10.73
CA GLU A 53 -1.03 -8.90 9.77
C GLU A 53 -0.85 -8.46 8.30
N LEU A 54 -0.52 -7.18 8.06
CA LEU A 54 -0.19 -6.68 6.72
C LEU A 54 1.17 -7.16 6.23
N HIS A 55 2.05 -7.63 7.11
CA HIS A 55 3.39 -8.03 6.72
C HIS A 55 3.34 -9.33 5.88
N PHE A 56 4.09 -9.39 4.78
CA PHE A 56 4.08 -10.55 3.88
C PHE A 56 4.62 -11.84 4.52
N ARG A 57 5.33 -11.74 5.64
CA ARG A 57 5.75 -12.90 6.48
C ARG A 57 4.73 -13.29 7.54
N HIS A 58 3.59 -12.62 7.63
CA HIS A 58 2.54 -13.04 8.55
C HIS A 58 2.01 -14.43 8.13
N PRO A 59 1.81 -15.38 9.05
CA PRO A 59 1.44 -16.76 8.70
C PRO A 59 0.23 -16.87 7.79
N ALA A 60 -0.80 -16.05 8.02
CA ALA A 60 -2.00 -16.02 7.19
C ALA A 60 -1.69 -15.59 5.74
N ILE A 61 -0.80 -14.60 5.54
CA ILE A 61 -0.41 -14.10 4.22
C ILE A 61 0.50 -15.10 3.50
N GLN A 62 1.40 -15.77 4.23
CA GLN A 62 2.24 -16.82 3.68
C GLN A 62 1.39 -18.02 3.22
N SER A 63 0.43 -18.47 4.05
CA SER A 63 -0.49 -19.54 3.69
C SER A 63 -1.29 -19.24 2.41
N VAL A 64 -1.74 -18.00 2.25
CA VAL A 64 -2.43 -17.54 1.04
C VAL A 64 -1.49 -17.53 -0.17
N ASN A 65 -0.28 -16.97 -0.03
CA ASN A 65 0.71 -16.92 -1.11
C ASN A 65 1.13 -18.31 -1.58
N GLN A 66 1.39 -19.22 -0.64
CA GLN A 66 1.79 -20.59 -0.90
C GLN A 66 0.74 -21.32 -1.75
N ARG A 67 -0.53 -21.26 -1.34
CA ARG A 67 -1.64 -21.87 -2.09
C ARG A 67 -1.89 -21.19 -3.44
N ALA A 68 -1.74 -19.87 -3.52
CA ALA A 68 -1.98 -19.11 -4.74
C ALA A 68 -0.90 -19.33 -5.81
N PHE A 69 0.37 -19.40 -5.41
CA PHE A 69 1.50 -19.32 -6.34
C PHE A 69 2.40 -20.55 -6.39
N VAL A 70 2.45 -21.36 -5.32
CA VAL A 70 3.36 -22.51 -5.22
C VAL A 70 2.62 -23.83 -5.41
N GLU A 71 1.61 -24.10 -4.58
CA GLU A 71 0.99 -25.45 -4.47
C GLU A 71 -0.15 -25.70 -5.47
N LYS A 72 -0.58 -24.67 -6.22
CA LYS A 72 -1.53 -24.67 -7.35
C LYS A 72 -2.38 -25.95 -7.51
N ASN A 73 -3.15 -26.30 -6.48
CA ASN A 73 -4.12 -27.38 -6.55
C ASN A 73 -5.47 -26.79 -7.02
N PRO A 74 -6.00 -27.19 -8.20
CA PRO A 74 -7.25 -26.66 -8.72
C PRO A 74 -8.45 -26.87 -7.78
N ALA A 75 -8.43 -27.93 -6.97
CA ALA A 75 -9.48 -28.24 -6.00
C ALA A 75 -9.52 -27.24 -4.81
N ASP A 76 -8.42 -26.54 -4.55
CA ASP A 76 -8.30 -25.60 -3.42
C ASP A 76 -8.70 -24.16 -3.77
N ARG A 77 -9.15 -23.90 -5.00
CA ARG A 77 -9.48 -22.53 -5.47
C ARG A 77 -10.63 -21.90 -4.67
N GLU A 78 -11.69 -22.66 -4.39
CA GLU A 78 -12.84 -22.21 -3.60
C GLU A 78 -12.42 -21.87 -2.16
N ASN A 79 -11.62 -22.75 -1.55
CA ASN A 79 -11.08 -22.58 -0.20
C ASN A 79 -10.12 -21.39 -0.10
N LEU A 80 -9.32 -21.13 -1.13
CA LEU A 80 -8.41 -19.99 -1.20
C LEU A 80 -9.19 -18.68 -1.25
N LEU A 81 -10.21 -18.58 -2.10
CA LEU A 81 -11.08 -17.41 -2.18
C LEU A 81 -11.78 -17.14 -0.85
N HIS A 82 -12.39 -18.16 -0.25
CA HIS A 82 -13.02 -18.03 1.07
C HIS A 82 -12.02 -17.58 2.14
N THR A 83 -10.79 -18.12 2.13
CA THR A 83 -9.75 -17.69 3.07
C THR A 83 -9.40 -16.21 2.89
N ILE A 84 -9.21 -15.75 1.66
CA ILE A 84 -8.92 -14.34 1.36
C ILE A 84 -10.06 -13.44 1.82
N GLU A 85 -11.32 -13.83 1.58
CA GLU A 85 -12.49 -13.06 2.00
C GLU A 85 -12.62 -12.98 3.53
N SER A 86 -12.29 -14.05 4.24
CA SER A 86 -12.31 -14.08 5.72
C SER A 86 -11.24 -13.19 6.36
N LEU A 87 -10.07 -13.04 5.70
CA LEU A 87 -8.97 -12.19 6.15
C LEU A 87 -9.14 -10.73 5.74
N ALA A 88 -9.85 -10.48 4.63
CA ALA A 88 -10.23 -9.15 4.25
C ALA A 88 -11.20 -8.57 5.31
N VAL A 89 -11.16 -7.25 5.51
CA VAL A 89 -12.13 -6.51 6.34
C VAL A 89 -13.52 -6.46 5.67
N TYR A 90 -13.91 -7.54 5.02
CA TYR A 90 -15.19 -7.72 4.34
C TYR A 90 -16.41 -7.60 5.25
N PRO A 91 -16.36 -7.93 6.56
CA PRO A 91 -17.50 -7.70 7.45
C PRO A 91 -17.94 -6.23 7.50
N GLN A 92 -17.04 -5.27 7.26
CA GLN A 92 -17.37 -3.84 7.13
C GLN A 92 -17.56 -3.45 5.65
N ARG A 93 -18.41 -4.22 4.96
CA ARG A 93 -18.64 -4.20 3.51
C ARG A 93 -18.88 -2.79 2.95
N GLU A 94 -19.59 -1.94 3.68
CA GLU A 94 -19.85 -0.55 3.29
C GLU A 94 -18.58 0.32 3.30
N LYS A 95 -17.78 0.25 4.37
CA LYS A 95 -16.54 1.02 4.49
C LYS A 95 -15.53 0.56 3.45
N TRP A 96 -15.45 -0.75 3.20
CA TRP A 96 -14.60 -1.31 2.15
C TRP A 96 -15.01 -0.85 0.75
N ARG A 97 -16.30 -0.92 0.41
CA ARG A 97 -16.82 -0.40 -0.88
C ARG A 97 -16.55 1.09 -1.04
N LYS A 98 -16.68 1.88 0.01
CA LYS A 98 -16.37 3.32 -0.01
C LYS A 98 -14.89 3.55 -0.31
N LEU A 99 -14.00 2.80 0.33
CA LEU A 99 -12.56 2.86 0.08
C LEU A 99 -12.23 2.48 -1.37
N GLN A 100 -12.76 1.35 -1.87
CA GLN A 100 -12.58 0.92 -3.26
C GLN A 100 -13.08 1.96 -4.27
N ARG A 101 -14.31 2.46 -4.10
CA ARG A 101 -14.89 3.50 -4.99
C ARG A 101 -14.07 4.78 -4.98
N ASN A 102 -13.59 5.20 -3.83
CA ASN A 102 -12.72 6.38 -3.72
C ASN A 102 -11.40 6.15 -4.44
N GLY A 103 -10.81 4.96 -4.31
CA GLY A 103 -9.59 4.56 -5.04
C GLY A 103 -9.80 4.52 -6.55
N MET A 104 -10.83 3.82 -7.03
CA MET A 104 -11.12 3.69 -8.48
C MET A 104 -11.44 5.04 -9.16
N LYS A 105 -11.89 6.04 -8.40
CA LYS A 105 -12.10 7.42 -8.90
C LYS A 105 -10.81 8.22 -9.06
N GLN A 106 -9.69 7.76 -8.50
CA GLN A 106 -8.42 8.44 -8.63
C GLN A 106 -7.72 8.04 -9.93
N ASP A 107 -7.10 9.01 -10.58
CA ASP A 107 -6.20 8.77 -11.68
C ASP A 107 -4.81 8.35 -11.15
N PHE A 108 -4.48 7.07 -11.32
CA PHE A 108 -3.16 6.50 -11.03
C PHE A 108 -2.31 6.30 -12.30
N SER A 109 -2.67 6.95 -13.41
CA SER A 109 -1.93 6.81 -14.66
C SER A 109 -0.49 7.34 -14.55
N TRP A 110 0.41 6.67 -15.26
CA TRP A 110 1.80 7.09 -15.38
C TRP A 110 1.94 8.50 -15.97
N ARG A 111 0.99 8.96 -16.78
CA ARG A 111 0.97 10.29 -17.39
C ARG A 111 0.85 11.40 -16.33
N ARG A 112 0.03 11.20 -15.31
CA ARG A 112 -0.10 12.14 -14.17
C ARG A 112 1.21 12.22 -13.39
N SER A 113 1.79 11.06 -13.06
CA SER A 113 3.06 10.99 -12.33
C SER A 113 4.22 11.59 -13.11
N ALA A 114 4.34 11.28 -14.40
CA ALA A 114 5.39 11.81 -15.27
C ALA A 114 5.35 13.34 -15.38
N ARG A 115 4.16 13.94 -15.38
CA ARG A 115 4.01 15.40 -15.39
C ARG A 115 4.50 16.04 -14.10
N ALA A 116 4.16 15.47 -12.95
CA ALA A 116 4.68 15.94 -11.66
C ALA A 116 6.20 15.81 -11.55
N TYR A 117 6.79 14.76 -12.12
CA TYR A 117 8.25 14.62 -12.23
C TYR A 117 8.88 15.67 -13.15
N ALA A 118 8.26 15.94 -14.30
CA ALA A 118 8.73 16.97 -15.23
C ALA A 118 8.71 18.36 -14.58
N ASP A 119 7.61 18.72 -13.92
CA ASP A 119 7.46 20.00 -13.21
C ASP A 119 8.53 20.16 -12.12
N LEU A 120 8.78 19.09 -11.33
CA LEU A 120 9.83 19.07 -10.31
C LEU A 120 11.22 19.28 -10.92
N TYR A 121 11.54 18.58 -12.01
CA TYR A 121 12.84 18.73 -12.66
C TYR A 121 13.02 20.12 -13.28
N SER A 122 11.96 20.72 -13.83
CA SER A 122 12.01 22.10 -14.34
C SER A 122 12.30 23.12 -13.25
N GLN A 123 11.77 22.93 -12.03
CA GLN A 123 12.02 23.82 -10.89
C GLN A 123 13.45 23.71 -10.34
N LEU A 124 14.10 22.55 -10.45
CA LEU A 124 15.46 22.32 -9.97
C LEU A 124 16.54 22.79 -10.96
N MET A 125 16.16 23.09 -12.21
CA MET A 125 17.05 23.55 -13.28
C MET A 125 17.00 25.09 -13.47
N GLN A 126 16.29 25.80 -12.58
CA GLN A 126 16.29 27.26 -12.46
C GLN A 126 17.11 27.68 -11.24
#